data_AF-A0A7V2WXJ2-F1
#
_entry.id   AF-A0A7V2WXJ2-F1
#
_cell.length_a   1.000
_cell.length_b   1.000
_cell.length_c   1.000
_cell.angle_alpha   90.00
_cell.angle_beta   90.00
_cell.angle_gamma   90.00
#
_symmetry.space_group_name_H-M   'P 1'
#
loop_
_entity.id
_entity.type
_entity.pdbx_description
1 polymer ?
#
loop_
_entity_poly.entity_id
_entity_poly.type
_entity_poly.pdbx_seq_one_letter_code
_entity_poly.pdbx_strand_id
1 'polypeptide(L)'
;MELERAGGTWNVSVTLRHADTGWEHYADAWRIVDAQGRELARRVLLHPHVHEQPFTRSLRGVRLPERGVVHVEAHDTVHGWSPDRVAVDLGRDAGPRYRIRR
;
A
#
# COMPACT_ATOMS: atom_id res chain seq x y z
N MET A 1 1.34 4.52 -6.53
CA MET A 1 2.13 3.38 -6.03
C MET A 1 2.85 2.69 -7.19
N GLU A 2 3.91 1.95 -6.90
CA GLU A 2 4.63 1.17 -7.91
C GLU A 2 4.83 -0.27 -7.43
N LEU A 3 4.71 -1.23 -8.34
CA LEU A 3 5.01 -2.64 -8.11
C LEU A 3 6.11 -3.05 -9.08
N GLU A 4 7.23 -3.55 -8.57
CA GLU A 4 8.34 -4.02 -9.38
C GLU A 4 8.59 -5.50 -9.14
N ARG A 5 8.68 -6.28 -10.21
CA ARG A 5 8.92 -7.71 -10.12
C ARG A 5 10.36 -7.98 -9.67
N ALA A 6 10.50 -8.86 -8.69
CA ALA A 6 11.77 -9.29 -8.14
C ALA A 6 11.76 -10.83 -8.04
N GLY A 7 12.07 -11.49 -9.16
CA GLY A 7 11.97 -12.94 -9.30
C GLY A 7 10.53 -13.43 -9.14
N GLY A 8 10.30 -14.33 -8.17
CA GLY A 8 8.98 -14.86 -7.82
C GLY A 8 8.17 -13.98 -6.85
N THR A 9 8.63 -12.76 -6.55
CA THR A 9 8.00 -11.83 -5.61
C THR A 9 7.96 -10.41 -6.18
N TRP A 10 7.39 -9.48 -5.41
CA TRP A 10 7.27 -8.08 -5.76
C TRP A 10 7.93 -7.17 -4.70
N ASN A 11 8.55 -6.10 -5.18
CA ASN A 11 8.86 -4.91 -4.40
C ASN A 11 7.71 -3.91 -4.61
N VAL A 12 7.01 -3.57 -3.54
CA VAL A 12 5.85 -2.68 -3.60
C VAL A 12 6.18 -1.39 -2.88
N SER A 13 6.01 -0.25 -3.56
CA SER A 13 6.22 1.09 -3.02
C SER A 13 4.90 1.85 -2.99
N VAL A 14 4.41 2.16 -1.79
CA VAL A 14 3.15 2.87 -1.57
C VAL A 14 3.45 4.28 -1.08
N THR A 15 2.85 5.26 -1.76
CA THR A 15 2.87 6.67 -1.35
C THR A 15 1.60 6.96 -0.58
N LEU A 16 1.73 7.46 0.64
CA LEU A 16 0.63 7.88 1.48
C LEU A 16 0.62 9.40 1.60
N ARG A 17 -0.59 9.94 1.76
CA ARG A 17 -0.82 11.32 2.19
C ARG A 17 -1.83 11.25 3.33
N HIS A 18 -1.44 11.76 4.49
CA HIS A 18 -2.29 11.80 5.67
C HIS A 18 -2.05 13.10 6.44
N ALA A 19 -3.05 13.55 7.19
CA ALA A 19 -2.98 14.75 8.03
C ALA A 19 -2.42 14.39 9.42
N ASP A 20 -1.20 13.84 9.46
CA ASP A 20 -0.53 13.47 10.71
C ASP A 20 -0.45 14.69 11.64
N THR A 21 -0.87 14.56 12.89
CA THR A 21 -0.74 15.61 13.93
C THR A 21 0.24 15.25 15.04
N GLY A 22 0.84 14.05 14.97
CA GLY A 22 1.79 13.54 15.97
C GLY A 22 1.46 12.11 16.36
N TRP A 23 1.97 11.67 17.50
CA TRP A 23 1.83 10.29 17.99
C TRP A 23 0.37 9.86 18.26
N GLU A 24 -0.54 10.82 18.44
CA GLU A 24 -1.95 10.55 18.68
C GLU A 24 -2.73 10.24 17.39
N HIS A 25 -2.28 10.76 16.24
CA HIS A 25 -2.96 10.59 14.96
C HIS A 25 -1.97 10.66 13.80
N TYR A 26 -1.66 9.48 13.25
CA TYR A 26 -0.78 9.34 12.10
C TYR A 26 -1.12 8.09 11.28
N ALA A 27 -0.68 8.06 10.03
CA ALA A 27 -0.74 6.85 9.21
C ALA A 27 0.27 5.80 9.74
N ASP A 28 -0.23 4.70 10.26
CA ASP A 28 0.55 3.66 10.95
C ASP A 28 0.68 2.36 10.15
N ALA A 29 -0.08 2.19 9.06
CA ALA A 29 0.11 1.06 8.16
C ALA A 29 -0.44 1.28 6.75
N TRP A 30 0.01 0.41 5.85
CA TRP A 30 -0.74 0.06 4.65
C TRP A 30 -0.68 -1.45 4.43
N ARG A 31 -1.70 -2.00 3.78
CA ARG A 31 -1.78 -3.43 3.45
C ARG A 31 -2.20 -3.65 2.00
N ILE A 32 -1.97 -4.87 1.54
CA ILE A 32 -2.48 -5.41 0.29
C ILE A 32 -3.44 -6.55 0.64
N VAL A 33 -4.66 -6.49 0.12
CA VAL A 33 -5.68 -7.53 0.30
C VAL A 33 -6.14 -8.10 -1.04
N ASP A 34 -6.65 -9.34 -1.02
CA ASP A 34 -7.35 -9.90 -2.17
C ASP A 34 -8.79 -9.38 -2.30
N ALA A 35 -9.52 -9.86 -3.32
CA ALA A 35 -10.90 -9.44 -3.60
C ALA A 35 -11.88 -9.79 -2.46
N GLN A 36 -11.54 -10.72 -1.57
CA GLN A 36 -12.33 -11.12 -0.41
C GLN A 36 -11.91 -10.36 0.85
N GLY A 37 -10.93 -9.45 0.76
CA GLY A 37 -10.42 -8.68 1.90
C GLY A 37 -9.40 -9.43 2.75
N ARG A 38 -8.90 -10.59 2.30
CA ARG A 38 -7.87 -11.33 3.03
C ARG A 38 -6.51 -10.68 2.82
N GLU A 39 -5.79 -10.44 3.92
CA GLU A 39 -4.47 -9.83 3.91
C GLU A 39 -3.44 -10.72 3.19
N LEU A 40 -2.75 -10.13 2.21
CA LEU A 40 -1.63 -10.74 1.47
C LEU A 40 -0.29 -10.23 1.97
N ALA A 41 -0.22 -8.95 2.34
CA ALA A 41 0.97 -8.30 2.86
C ALA A 41 0.59 -7.03 3.63
N ARG A 42 1.43 -6.64 4.60
CA ARG A 42 1.24 -5.43 5.40
C ARG A 42 2.58 -4.79 5.72
N ARG A 43 2.62 -3.47 5.65
CA ARG A 43 3.73 -2.64 6.08
C ARG A 43 3.27 -1.77 7.25
N VAL A 44 3.86 -2.01 8.42
CA VAL A 44 3.69 -1.15 9.61
C VAL A 44 4.65 0.03 9.54
N LEU A 45 4.18 1.18 10.02
CA LEU A 45 4.87 2.46 10.12
C LEU A 45 4.90 2.86 11.60
N LEU A 46 6.10 3.12 12.12
CA LEU A 46 6.33 3.19 13.56
C LEU A 46 6.45 4.62 14.10
N HIS A 47 6.26 5.64 13.27
CA HIS A 47 6.34 7.03 13.69
C HIS A 47 5.50 7.95 12.78
N PRO A 48 5.10 9.12 13.30
CA PRO A 48 4.44 10.16 12.49
C PRO A 48 5.38 10.73 11.41
N HIS A 49 4.79 11.19 10.33
CA HIS A 49 5.43 11.78 9.15
C HIS A 49 4.93 13.21 8.89
N VAL A 50 4.66 14.00 9.93
CA VAL A 50 4.06 15.36 9.87
C VAL A 50 4.73 16.27 8.81
N HIS A 51 6.06 16.21 8.70
CA HIS A 51 6.84 17.08 7.79
C HIS A 51 7.32 16.38 6.51
N GLU A 52 6.93 15.12 6.28
CA GLU A 52 7.37 14.31 5.13
C GLU A 52 6.25 14.11 4.09
N GLN A 53 5.09 14.76 4.24
CA GLN A 53 3.90 14.48 3.43
C GLN A 53 4.03 15.05 1.99
N PRO A 54 3.74 14.26 0.94
CA PRO A 54 3.42 12.84 0.96
C PRO A 54 4.70 11.99 1.09
N PHE A 55 4.62 10.89 1.84
CA PHE A 55 5.78 10.02 2.06
C PHE A 55 5.56 8.66 1.38
N THR A 56 6.66 7.98 1.02
CA THR A 56 6.63 6.67 0.36
C THR A 56 7.34 5.64 1.21
N ARG A 57 6.72 4.46 1.39
CA ARG A 57 7.34 3.33 2.09
C ARG A 57 7.14 2.06 1.27
N SER A 58 8.19 1.24 1.25
CA SER A 58 8.24 0.04 0.44
C SER A 58 8.25 -1.23 1.28
N LEU A 59 7.75 -2.33 0.69
CA LEU A 59 7.80 -3.68 1.22
C LEU A 59 8.33 -4.61 0.13
N ARG A 60 9.33 -5.43 0.46
CA ARG A 60 9.95 -6.39 -0.45
C ARG A 60 9.44 -7.80 -0.17
N GLY A 61 9.62 -8.70 -1.14
CA GLY A 61 9.26 -10.12 -0.96
C GLY A 61 7.75 -10.37 -0.94
N VAL A 62 6.96 -9.45 -1.47
CA VAL A 62 5.50 -9.55 -1.48
C VAL A 62 5.09 -10.62 -2.49
N ARG A 63 4.28 -11.59 -2.04
CA ARG A 63 3.69 -12.61 -2.92
C ARG A 63 2.28 -12.17 -3.29
N LEU A 64 2.05 -12.01 -4.59
CA LEU A 64 0.76 -11.67 -5.17
C LEU A 64 0.31 -12.80 -6.10
N PRO A 65 -1.00 -12.99 -6.30
CA PRO A 65 -1.49 -13.88 -7.35
C PRO A 65 -0.99 -13.44 -8.73
N GLU A 66 -0.86 -14.36 -9.68
CA GLU A 66 -0.35 -14.05 -11.02
C GLU A 66 -1.29 -13.13 -11.82
N ARG A 67 -2.60 -13.18 -11.51
CA ARG A 67 -3.65 -12.42 -12.18
C ARG A 67 -4.74 -12.02 -11.19
N GLY A 68 -5.59 -11.10 -11.63
CA GLY A 68 -6.73 -10.60 -10.87
C GLY A 68 -6.47 -9.23 -10.25
N VAL A 69 -7.38 -8.83 -9.37
CA VAL A 69 -7.35 -7.51 -8.73
C VAL A 69 -7.01 -7.68 -7.25
N VAL A 70 -6.02 -6.92 -6.79
CA VAL A 70 -5.73 -6.72 -5.37
C VAL A 70 -6.06 -5.29 -4.98
N HIS A 71 -6.20 -5.03 -3.68
CA HIS A 71 -6.48 -3.69 -3.17
C HIS A 71 -5.39 -3.26 -2.19
N VAL A 72 -4.99 -2.00 -2.29
CA VAL A 72 -4.11 -1.37 -1.32
C VAL A 72 -4.92 -0.44 -0.43
N GLU A 73 -4.79 -0.62 0.88
CA GLU A 73 -5.55 0.09 1.90
C GLU A 73 -4.58 0.75 2.87
N ALA A 74 -4.83 2.01 3.21
CA ALA A 74 -4.11 2.76 4.23
C ALA A 74 -4.82 2.62 5.59
N HIS A 75 -4.07 2.77 6.68
CA HIS A 75 -4.58 2.78 8.05
C HIS A 75 -4.03 3.98 8.80
N ASP A 76 -4.83 4.55 9.70
CA ASP A 76 -4.38 5.51 10.69
C ASP A 76 -4.76 5.06 12.11
N THR A 77 -4.10 5.63 13.12
CA THR A 77 -4.26 5.23 14.52
C THR A 77 -5.62 5.53 15.14
N VAL A 78 -6.47 6.34 14.49
CA VAL A 78 -7.74 6.83 15.05
C VAL A 78 -8.95 6.23 14.33
N HIS A 79 -8.98 6.26 13.00
CA HIS A 79 -10.09 5.85 12.16
C HIS A 79 -9.93 4.43 11.61
N GLY A 80 -8.72 3.86 11.70
CA GLY A 80 -8.42 2.54 11.19
C GLY A 80 -8.27 2.51 9.67
N TRP A 81 -8.81 1.48 9.01
CA TRP A 81 -8.66 1.29 7.56
C TRP A 81 -9.47 2.31 6.76
N SER A 82 -8.79 3.03 5.85
CA SER A 82 -9.42 4.00 4.96
C SER A 82 -10.35 3.32 3.95
N PRO A 83 -11.53 3.90 3.66
CA PRO A 83 -12.39 3.45 2.57
C PRO A 83 -11.84 3.80 1.17
N ASP A 84 -10.89 4.74 1.07
CA ASP A 84 -10.20 5.07 -0.19
C ASP A 84 -9.13 4.02 -0.53
N ARG A 85 -9.60 2.86 -1.00
CA ARG A 85 -8.73 1.77 -1.43
C ARG A 85 -8.33 1.91 -2.91
N VAL A 86 -7.09 1.56 -3.22
CA VAL A 86 -6.58 1.54 -4.61
C VAL A 86 -6.72 0.13 -5.18
N ALA A 87 -7.54 -0.04 -6.22
CA ALA A 87 -7.61 -1.28 -6.98
C ALA A 87 -6.43 -1.39 -7.96
N VAL A 88 -5.70 -2.51 -7.89
CA VAL A 88 -4.57 -2.84 -8.76
C VAL A 88 -4.93 -4.08 -9.56
N ASP A 89 -5.21 -3.89 -10.85
CA ASP A 89 -5.38 -4.98 -11.81
C ASP A 89 -3.99 -5.47 -12.24
N LEU A 90 -3.61 -6.67 -11.77
CA LEU A 90 -2.32 -7.30 -12.02
C LEU A 90 -2.14 -7.75 -13.48
N GLY A 91 -3.20 -7.70 -14.29
CA GLY A 91 -3.14 -7.89 -15.74
C GLY A 91 -2.63 -6.67 -16.51
N ARG A 92 -2.63 -5.47 -15.91
CA ARG A 92 -2.28 -4.21 -16.59
C ARG A 92 -0.96 -3.63 -16.07
N ASP A 93 -0.14 -3.09 -16.96
CA ASP A 93 1.11 -2.43 -16.59
C ASP A 93 0.90 -1.10 -15.86
N ALA A 94 -0.29 -0.50 -15.95
CA ALA A 94 -0.61 0.72 -15.22
C ALA A 94 -2.13 0.90 -15.04
N GLY A 95 -2.48 1.72 -14.05
CA GLY A 95 -3.80 2.30 -13.86
C GLY A 95 -3.69 3.72 -13.29
N PRO A 96 -4.80 4.37 -12.91
CA PRO A 96 -4.79 5.78 -12.53
C PRO A 96 -3.88 6.12 -11.34
N ARG A 97 -3.69 5.17 -10.41
CA ARG A 97 -2.91 5.36 -9.17
C ARG A 97 -1.76 4.35 -9.01
N TYR A 98 -1.49 3.51 -10.01
CA TYR A 98 -0.46 2.49 -9.92
C TYR A 98 0.27 2.24 -11.24
N ARG A 99 1.51 1.76 -11.13
CA ARG A 99 2.31 1.23 -12.25
C ARG A 99 2.93 -0.10 -11.83
N ILE A 100 2.98 -1.04 -12.75
CA ILE A 100 3.61 -2.36 -12.61
C ILE A 100 4.80 -2.41 -13.57
N ARG A 101 5.97 -2.79 -13.06
CA ARG A 101 7.19 -3.08 -13.83
C ARG A 101 7.49 -4.56 -13.68
N ARG A 102 7.51 -5.29 -14.80
CA ARG A 102 7.66 -6.75 -14.83
C ARG A 102 9.05 -7.21 -15.22
#